data_AF-A0A061QW38-F1
#
_entry.id   AF-A0A061QW38-F1
#
_cell.length_a   1.000
_cell.length_b   1.000
_cell.length_c   1.000
_cell.angle_alpha   90.00
_cell.angle_beta   90.00
_cell.angle_gamma   90.00
#
_symmetry.space_group_name_H-M   'P 1'
#
loop_
_entity.id
_entity.type
_entity.pdbx_description
1 polymer ?
#
loop_
_entity_poly.entity_id
_entity_poly.type
_entity_poly.pdbx_seq_one_letter_code
_entity_poly.pdbx_strand_id
1 'polypeptide(L)'
;DAADGKLKDMSPQGVSMLLWGFGAMSFSPEGPLLASATAQIAGRIDEFAAKLQALSGPLWALTKLRHYPAEALAAADEYFTRSEANMGALLRHQKPQEVSNLFWAFGKCRHAPREELLQAAESYVGTNLDRLNALDLVQMLWVFSVFNRRPEGDLLPRMGEAALAATDGGTRMTAQQAPRGALAPGHVEAGAGRRGKAQGVPPAGA
;
A
#
# COMPACT_ATOMS: atom_id res chain seq x y z
N ASP A 1 15.73 -12.47 -24.68
CA ASP A 1 15.33 -11.31 -25.49
C ASP A 1 16.17 -10.09 -25.08
N ALA A 2 16.63 -9.27 -26.02
CA ALA A 2 17.63 -8.21 -25.78
C ALA A 2 17.15 -7.12 -24.80
N ALA A 3 15.83 -6.93 -24.69
CA ALA A 3 15.22 -6.03 -23.72
C ALA A 3 15.38 -6.52 -22.26
N ASP A 4 15.30 -7.83 -22.02
CA ASP A 4 15.53 -8.43 -20.69
C ASP A 4 17.00 -8.31 -20.26
N GLY A 5 17.93 -8.46 -21.21
CA GLY A 5 19.36 -8.23 -20.97
C GLY A 5 19.64 -6.80 -20.52
N LYS A 6 19.12 -5.81 -21.26
CA LYS A 6 19.32 -4.38 -20.91
C LYS A 6 18.68 -3.99 -19.58
N LEU A 7 17.53 -4.59 -19.24
CA LEU A 7 16.87 -4.31 -17.96
C LEU A 7 17.72 -4.76 -16.77
N LYS A 8 18.45 -5.88 -16.89
CA LYS A 8 19.34 -6.41 -15.83
C LYS A 8 20.52 -5.50 -15.53
N ASP A 9 20.98 -4.75 -16.52
CA ASP A 9 22.10 -3.82 -16.40
C ASP A 9 21.67 -2.45 -15.84
N MET A 10 20.36 -2.21 -15.67
CA MET A 10 19.86 -0.93 -15.16
C MET A 10 20.15 -0.77 -13.67
N SER A 11 20.45 0.47 -13.26
CA SER A 11 20.50 0.83 -11.84
C SER A 11 19.11 0.74 -11.19
N PRO A 12 19.03 0.61 -9.86
CA PRO A 12 17.74 0.59 -9.15
C PRO A 12 16.91 1.85 -9.44
N GLN A 13 17.57 3.01 -9.55
CA GLN A 13 16.91 4.26 -9.92
C GLN A 13 16.39 4.22 -11.36
N GLY A 14 17.14 3.63 -12.29
CA GLY A 14 16.69 3.42 -13.66
C GLY A 14 15.43 2.57 -13.73
N VAL A 15 15.41 1.42 -13.05
CA VAL A 15 14.24 0.53 -12.99
C VAL A 15 13.05 1.23 -12.33
N SER A 16 13.30 1.95 -11.23
CA SER A 16 12.28 2.75 -10.54
C SER A 16 11.64 3.79 -11.46
N MET A 17 12.44 4.57 -12.21
CA MET A 17 11.92 5.58 -13.12
C MET A 17 11.16 4.96 -14.29
N LEU A 18 11.62 3.83 -14.82
CA LEU A 18 10.95 3.10 -15.88
C LEU A 18 9.54 2.66 -15.45
N LEU A 19 9.43 1.98 -14.31
CA LEU A 19 8.15 1.52 -13.77
C LEU A 19 7.23 2.68 -13.42
N TRP A 20 7.78 3.74 -12.80
CA TRP A 20 7.02 4.95 -12.52
C TRP A 20 6.43 5.55 -13.81
N GLY A 21 7.21 5.62 -14.90
CA GLY A 21 6.75 6.13 -16.19
C GLY A 21 5.56 5.34 -16.74
N PHE A 22 5.65 4.01 -16.71
CA PHE A 22 4.53 3.14 -17.09
C PHE A 22 3.28 3.36 -16.24
N GLY A 23 3.43 3.41 -14.91
CA GLY A 23 2.32 3.68 -13.99
C GLY A 23 1.72 5.08 -14.16
N ALA A 24 2.54 6.10 -14.40
CA ALA A 24 2.11 7.46 -14.64
C ALA A 24 1.27 7.57 -15.92
N MET A 25 1.72 6.92 -17.00
CA MET A 25 1.02 6.87 -18.28
C MET A 25 -0.14 5.88 -18.30
N SER A 26 -0.32 5.07 -17.25
CA SER A 26 -1.28 3.95 -17.22
C SER A 26 -1.09 2.99 -18.41
N PHE A 27 0.15 2.85 -18.86
CA PHE A 27 0.54 1.96 -19.94
C PHE A 27 1.12 0.69 -19.33
N SER A 28 0.48 -0.45 -19.56
CA SER A 28 1.02 -1.74 -19.15
C SER A 28 1.91 -2.28 -20.26
N PRO A 29 3.24 -2.35 -20.07
CA PRO A 29 4.10 -3.07 -21.00
C PRO A 29 3.84 -4.58 -20.91
N GLU A 30 4.52 -5.34 -21.77
CA GLU A 30 4.39 -6.80 -21.79
C GLU A 30 4.78 -7.44 -20.44
N GLY A 31 4.10 -8.55 -20.11
CA GLY A 31 4.26 -9.27 -18.84
C GLY A 31 5.71 -9.62 -18.46
N PRO A 32 6.56 -10.12 -19.39
CA PRO A 32 7.95 -10.46 -19.08
C PRO A 32 8.78 -9.28 -18.56
N LEU A 33 8.54 -8.06 -19.05
CA LEU A 33 9.27 -6.88 -18.60
C LEU A 33 8.92 -6.56 -17.14
N LEU A 34 7.62 -6.56 -16.80
CA LEU A 34 7.17 -6.31 -15.43
C LEU A 34 7.63 -7.40 -14.46
N ALA A 35 7.62 -8.66 -14.90
CA ALA A 35 8.12 -9.79 -14.12
C ALA A 35 9.62 -9.66 -13.84
N SER A 36 10.42 -9.34 -14.86
CA SER A 36 11.86 -9.14 -14.72
C SER A 36 12.20 -7.93 -13.84
N ALA A 37 11.48 -6.82 -13.99
CA ALA A 37 11.63 -5.65 -13.12
C ALA A 37 11.28 -5.97 -11.65
N THR A 38 10.18 -6.71 -11.43
CA THR A 38 9.75 -7.15 -10.10
C THR A 38 10.79 -8.08 -9.44
N ALA A 39 11.32 -9.03 -10.21
CA ALA A 39 12.38 -9.93 -9.74
C ALA A 39 13.65 -9.17 -9.35
N GLN A 40 14.00 -8.10 -10.09
CA GLN A 40 15.13 -7.26 -9.72
C GLN A 40 14.90 -6.46 -8.44
N ILE A 41 13.69 -5.91 -8.22
CA ILE A 41 13.38 -5.23 -6.97
C ILE A 41 13.55 -6.18 -5.79
N ALA A 42 13.00 -7.40 -5.91
CA ALA A 42 13.11 -8.42 -4.86
C ALA A 42 14.57 -8.84 -4.63
N GLY A 43 15.32 -9.15 -5.69
CA GLY A 43 16.70 -9.63 -5.60
C GLY A 43 17.73 -8.56 -5.20
N ARG A 44 17.37 -7.27 -5.27
CA ARG A 44 18.25 -6.13 -4.96
C ARG A 44 17.64 -5.22 -3.90
N ILE A 45 16.85 -5.77 -2.99
CA ILE A 45 16.01 -4.98 -2.08
C ILE A 45 16.81 -3.97 -1.26
N ASP A 46 18.02 -4.32 -0.79
CA ASP A 46 18.90 -3.41 -0.06
C ASP A 46 19.25 -2.15 -0.88
N GLU A 47 19.47 -2.28 -2.19
CA GLU A 47 19.78 -1.15 -3.08
C GLU A 47 18.56 -0.26 -3.35
N PHE A 48 17.39 -0.88 -3.53
CA PHE A 48 16.13 -0.16 -3.73
C PHE A 48 15.67 0.56 -2.46
N ALA A 49 15.83 -0.09 -1.30
CA ALA A 49 15.40 0.45 -0.02
C ALA A 49 16.35 1.52 0.56
N ALA A 50 17.58 1.63 0.03
CA ALA A 50 18.52 2.70 0.39
C ALA A 50 17.94 4.12 0.19
N LYS A 51 16.97 4.27 -0.73
CA LYS A 51 16.14 5.48 -0.88
C LYS A 51 14.69 5.07 -1.03
N LEU A 52 13.82 5.45 -0.09
CA LEU A 52 12.43 4.99 -0.10
C LEU A 52 11.70 5.33 -1.41
N GLN A 53 12.02 6.46 -2.05
CA GLN A 53 11.50 6.81 -3.37
C GLN A 53 11.76 5.73 -4.44
N ALA A 54 12.96 5.13 -4.43
CA ALA A 54 13.35 4.12 -5.39
C ALA A 54 12.60 2.80 -5.19
N LEU A 55 12.11 2.51 -3.98
CA LEU A 55 11.31 1.32 -3.67
C LEU A 55 9.79 1.57 -3.79
N SER A 56 9.28 2.62 -3.13
CA SER A 56 7.84 2.90 -3.03
C SER A 56 7.20 3.26 -4.37
N GLY A 57 7.89 4.06 -5.19
CA GLY A 57 7.44 4.48 -6.51
C GLY A 57 7.13 3.32 -7.45
N PRO A 58 8.08 2.39 -7.70
CA PRO A 58 7.82 1.24 -8.56
C PRO A 58 6.80 0.27 -7.98
N LEU A 59 6.80 0.01 -6.66
CA LEU A 59 5.78 -0.84 -6.05
C LEU A 59 4.36 -0.28 -6.26
N TRP A 60 4.18 1.02 -6.00
CA TRP A 60 2.93 1.70 -6.30
C TRP A 60 2.54 1.59 -7.78
N ALA A 61 3.49 1.84 -8.70
CA ALA A 61 3.25 1.79 -10.13
C ALA A 61 2.81 0.38 -10.58
N LEU A 62 3.48 -0.66 -10.10
CA LEU A 62 3.14 -2.05 -10.39
C LEU A 62 1.70 -2.35 -9.96
N THR A 63 1.32 -1.98 -8.72
CA THR A 63 -0.07 -2.19 -8.25
C THR A 63 -1.10 -1.41 -9.08
N LYS A 64 -0.77 -0.20 -9.54
CA LYS A 64 -1.63 0.60 -10.42
C LYS A 64 -1.82 -0.06 -11.78
N LEU A 65 -0.76 -0.68 -12.32
CA LEU A 65 -0.79 -1.46 -13.55
C LEU A 65 -1.44 -2.85 -13.38
N ARG A 66 -1.96 -3.17 -12.18
CA ARG A 66 -2.54 -4.47 -11.82
C ARG A 66 -1.55 -5.63 -11.94
N HIS A 67 -0.26 -5.33 -11.86
CA HIS A 67 0.80 -6.31 -11.67
C HIS A 67 1.12 -6.36 -10.19
N TYR A 68 0.80 -7.47 -9.51
CA TYR A 68 0.94 -7.57 -8.06
C TYR A 68 2.29 -8.20 -7.71
N PRO A 69 3.27 -7.43 -7.18
CA PRO A 69 4.64 -7.90 -7.03
C PRO A 69 4.83 -8.56 -5.66
N ALA A 70 4.27 -9.75 -5.46
CA ALA A 70 4.23 -10.42 -4.16
C ALA A 70 5.64 -10.65 -3.58
N GLU A 71 6.60 -11.07 -4.41
CA GLU A 71 7.98 -11.34 -4.01
C GLU A 71 8.71 -10.04 -3.61
N ALA A 72 8.47 -8.94 -4.34
CA ALA A 72 9.09 -7.66 -4.01
C ALA A 72 8.50 -7.05 -2.73
N LEU A 73 7.20 -7.25 -2.47
CA LEU A 73 6.57 -6.84 -1.20
C LEU A 73 7.08 -7.67 -0.02
N ALA A 74 7.23 -8.98 -0.20
CA ALA A 74 7.81 -9.85 0.82
C ALA A 74 9.26 -9.46 1.14
N ALA A 75 10.07 -9.18 0.10
CA ALA A 75 11.44 -8.71 0.28
C ALA A 75 11.48 -7.34 0.99
N ALA A 76 10.58 -6.41 0.64
CA ALA A 76 10.48 -5.12 1.31
C ALA A 76 10.12 -5.27 2.80
N ASP A 77 9.13 -6.09 3.12
CA ASP A 77 8.74 -6.38 4.51
C ASP A 77 9.89 -7.02 5.30
N GLU A 78 10.60 -7.99 4.71
CA GLU A 78 11.80 -8.59 5.30
C GLU A 78 12.90 -7.55 5.52
N TYR A 79 13.17 -6.69 4.52
CA TYR A 79 14.17 -5.61 4.62
C TYR A 79 13.88 -4.67 5.78
N PHE A 80 12.62 -4.27 5.95
CA PHE A 80 12.25 -3.43 7.07
C PHE A 80 12.46 -4.19 8.38
N THR A 81 12.02 -5.44 8.47
CA THR A 81 12.16 -6.25 9.69
C THR A 81 13.62 -6.42 10.13
N ARG A 82 14.54 -6.73 9.22
CA ARG A 82 15.97 -6.82 9.58
C ARG A 82 16.58 -5.47 9.99
N SER A 83 15.97 -4.37 9.59
CA SER A 83 16.39 -3.01 9.94
C SER A 83 15.76 -2.51 11.25
N GLU A 84 15.12 -3.43 11.99
CA GLU A 84 14.30 -3.25 13.21
C GLU A 84 14.81 -2.23 14.21
N ALA A 85 16.13 -2.16 14.43
CA ALA A 85 16.73 -1.34 15.46
C ALA A 85 16.31 0.15 15.39
N ASN A 86 15.84 0.63 14.24
CA ASN A 86 15.34 2.00 14.08
C ASN A 86 14.25 2.15 12.99
N MET A 87 13.25 1.26 12.93
CA MET A 87 12.16 1.34 11.91
C MET A 87 11.49 2.72 11.83
N GLY A 88 11.16 3.29 12.99
CA GLY A 88 10.61 4.64 13.07
C GLY A 88 11.57 5.71 12.53
N ALA A 89 12.89 5.55 12.67
CA ALA A 89 13.87 6.48 12.12
C ALA A 89 14.00 6.34 10.60
N LEU A 90 13.84 5.13 10.05
CA LEU A 90 13.84 4.90 8.59
C LEU A 90 12.72 5.69 7.93
N LEU A 91 11.53 5.72 8.52
CA LEU A 91 10.39 6.45 7.99
C LEU A 91 10.41 7.95 8.32
N ARG A 92 10.87 8.34 9.52
CA ARG A 92 10.78 9.73 10.06
C ARG A 92 11.19 10.83 9.08
N HIS A 93 12.24 10.61 8.29
CA HIS A 93 12.79 11.61 7.38
C HIS A 93 12.32 11.49 5.93
N GLN A 94 11.50 10.48 5.62
CA GLN A 94 10.98 10.25 4.28
C GLN A 94 9.88 11.24 3.93
N LYS A 95 9.64 11.44 2.64
CA LYS A 95 8.52 12.28 2.20
C LYS A 95 7.20 11.56 2.42
N PRO A 96 6.13 12.27 2.82
CA PRO A 96 4.79 11.69 3.00
C PRO A 96 4.33 10.79 1.86
N GLN A 97 4.54 11.26 0.62
CA GLN A 97 4.18 10.53 -0.60
C GLN A 97 4.89 9.18 -0.73
N GLU A 98 6.16 9.07 -0.31
CA GLU A 98 6.94 7.84 -0.43
C GLU A 98 6.43 6.79 0.56
N VAL A 99 6.11 7.23 1.77
CA VAL A 99 5.51 6.39 2.80
C VAL A 99 4.11 5.95 2.38
N SER A 100 3.24 6.88 1.96
CA SER A 100 1.88 6.57 1.53
C SER A 100 1.86 5.62 0.33
N ASN A 101 2.75 5.79 -0.66
CA ASN A 101 2.89 4.89 -1.79
C ASN A 101 3.33 3.47 -1.40
N LEU A 102 4.27 3.33 -0.46
CA LEU A 102 4.69 2.02 0.04
C LEU A 102 3.51 1.28 0.69
N PHE A 103 2.83 1.95 1.61
CA PHE A 103 1.70 1.36 2.34
C PHE A 103 0.48 1.13 1.45
N TRP A 104 0.27 1.99 0.45
CA TRP A 104 -0.71 1.74 -0.61
C TRP A 104 -0.43 0.43 -1.34
N ALA A 105 0.83 0.16 -1.72
CA ALA A 105 1.20 -1.07 -2.42
C ALA A 105 0.90 -2.31 -1.55
N PHE A 106 1.29 -2.29 -0.27
CA PHE A 106 0.94 -3.34 0.70
C PHE A 106 -0.59 -3.55 0.77
N GLY A 107 -1.34 -2.47 1.03
CA GLY A 107 -2.80 -2.53 1.19
C GLY A 107 -3.53 -2.98 -0.09
N LYS A 108 -3.05 -2.55 -1.26
CA LYS A 108 -3.64 -2.90 -2.56
C LYS A 108 -3.40 -4.34 -2.94
N CYS A 109 -2.23 -4.88 -2.59
CA CYS A 109 -1.89 -6.29 -2.80
C CYS A 109 -2.43 -7.22 -1.70
N ARG A 110 -3.06 -6.69 -0.65
CA ARG A 110 -3.47 -7.47 0.54
C ARG A 110 -2.30 -8.23 1.18
N HIS A 111 -1.09 -7.70 1.02
CA HIS A 111 0.10 -8.21 1.68
C HIS A 111 0.24 -7.44 2.99
N ALA A 112 -0.13 -8.08 4.11
CA ALA A 112 -0.02 -7.46 5.42
C ALA A 112 1.48 -7.33 5.79
N PRO A 113 2.01 -6.11 5.97
CA PRO A 113 3.34 -5.96 6.52
C PRO A 113 3.34 -6.39 7.98
N ARG A 114 4.53 -6.67 8.53
CA ARG A 114 4.66 -6.97 9.96
C ARG A 114 4.14 -5.83 10.85
N GLU A 115 3.73 -6.19 12.06
CA GLU A 115 3.05 -5.28 12.99
C GLU A 115 3.92 -4.07 13.34
N GLU A 116 5.23 -4.26 13.44
CA GLU A 116 6.21 -3.23 13.76
C GLU A 116 6.28 -2.17 12.64
N LEU A 117 6.18 -2.59 11.38
CA LEU A 117 6.14 -1.67 10.24
C LEU A 117 4.81 -0.90 10.20
N LEU A 118 3.69 -1.55 10.51
CA LEU A 118 2.39 -0.88 10.66
C LEU A 118 2.40 0.15 11.81
N GLN A 119 2.99 -0.21 12.96
CA GLN A 119 3.13 0.69 14.10
C GLN A 119 4.03 1.89 13.77
N ALA A 120 5.12 1.66 13.03
CA ALA A 120 5.98 2.73 12.55
C ALA A 120 5.24 3.66 11.57
N ALA A 121 4.35 3.12 10.72
CA ALA A 121 3.49 3.90 9.84
C ALA A 121 2.56 4.83 10.63
N GLU A 122 1.94 4.32 11.70
CA GLU A 122 1.06 5.09 12.57
C GLU A 122 1.81 6.23 13.28
N SER A 123 2.97 5.91 13.86
CA SER A 123 3.85 6.89 14.48
C SER A 123 4.31 7.96 13.49
N TYR A 124 4.65 7.55 12.26
CA TYR A 124 5.00 8.48 11.18
C TYR A 124 3.86 9.44 10.85
N VAL A 125 2.64 8.93 10.69
CA VAL A 125 1.46 9.77 10.43
C VAL A 125 1.26 10.77 11.57
N GLY A 126 1.24 10.30 12.83
CA GLY A 126 1.01 11.16 13.99
C GLY A 126 2.05 12.27 14.17
N THR A 127 3.29 12.03 13.75
CA THR A 127 4.39 13.02 13.82
C THR A 127 4.47 13.96 12.62
N ASN A 128 3.75 13.67 11.52
CA ASN A 128 3.85 14.43 10.27
C ASN A 128 2.50 14.92 9.75
N LEU A 129 1.43 14.95 10.56
CA LEU A 129 0.08 15.33 10.13
C LEU A 129 0.01 16.65 9.33
N ASP A 130 0.84 17.62 9.69
CA ASP A 130 0.97 18.94 9.04
C ASP A 130 1.67 18.89 7.67
N ARG A 131 2.42 17.81 7.40
CA ARG A 131 3.17 17.58 6.16
C ARG A 131 2.44 16.66 5.19
N LEU A 132 1.56 15.78 5.67
CA LEU A 132 0.75 14.92 4.82
C LEU A 132 -0.30 15.77 4.08
N ASN A 133 -0.40 15.61 2.76
CA ASN A 133 -1.50 16.22 2.02
C ASN A 133 -2.79 15.38 2.18
N ALA A 134 -3.92 15.89 1.67
CA ALA A 134 -5.21 15.21 1.73
C ALA A 134 -5.16 13.78 1.13
N LEU A 135 -4.43 13.58 0.04
CA LEU A 135 -4.30 12.27 -0.60
C LEU A 135 -3.50 11.29 0.27
N ASP A 136 -2.39 11.74 0.87
CA ASP A 136 -1.59 10.92 1.78
C ASP A 136 -2.42 10.48 2.99
N LEU A 137 -3.17 11.40 3.61
CA LEU A 137 -4.04 11.10 4.76
C LEU A 137 -5.13 10.09 4.40
N VAL A 138 -5.83 10.28 3.28
CA VAL A 138 -6.89 9.37 2.84
C VAL A 138 -6.32 7.99 2.51
N GLN A 139 -5.14 7.91 1.88
CA GLN A 139 -4.49 6.63 1.60
C GLN A 139 -4.11 5.92 2.90
N MET A 140 -3.51 6.62 3.86
CA MET A 140 -3.12 6.00 5.13
C MET A 140 -4.34 5.55 5.94
N LEU A 141 -5.43 6.34 5.99
CA LEU A 141 -6.70 5.92 6.60
C LEU A 141 -7.24 4.63 5.96
N TRP A 142 -7.24 4.57 4.62
CA TRP A 142 -7.66 3.38 3.89
C TRP A 142 -6.75 2.18 4.21
N VAL A 143 -5.43 2.35 4.22
CA VAL A 143 -4.48 1.29 4.57
C VAL A 143 -4.77 0.74 5.97
N PHE A 144 -4.95 1.62 6.97
CA PHE A 144 -5.26 1.18 8.33
C PHE A 144 -6.55 0.38 8.39
N SER A 145 -7.59 0.80 7.67
CA SER A 145 -8.82 0.00 7.54
C SER A 145 -8.62 -1.36 6.87
N VAL A 146 -7.78 -1.43 5.83
CA VAL A 146 -7.49 -2.68 5.11
C VAL A 146 -6.84 -3.71 6.02
N PHE A 147 -5.99 -3.26 6.93
CA PHE A 147 -5.28 -4.14 7.86
C PHE A 147 -5.96 -4.25 9.23
N ASN A 148 -7.22 -3.79 9.37
CA ASN A 148 -7.95 -3.75 10.64
C ASN A 148 -7.19 -3.06 11.78
N ARG A 149 -6.26 -2.15 11.45
CA ARG A 149 -5.53 -1.35 12.42
C ARG A 149 -6.34 -0.11 12.73
N ARG A 150 -6.70 0.07 13.99
CA ARG A 150 -7.33 1.30 14.47
C ARG A 150 -6.24 2.15 15.10
N PRO A 151 -5.93 3.35 14.56
CA PRO A 151 -4.96 4.23 15.19
C PRO A 151 -5.30 4.51 16.66
N GLU A 152 -4.29 4.48 17.51
CA GLU A 152 -4.43 4.67 18.96
C GLU A 152 -4.72 6.13 19.31
N GLY A 153 -5.32 6.33 20.49
CA GLY A 153 -5.58 7.66 21.05
C GLY A 153 -6.47 8.54 20.16
N ASP A 154 -6.02 9.78 19.95
CA ASP A 154 -6.72 10.81 19.18
C ASP A 154 -6.25 10.92 17.72
N LEU A 155 -5.41 9.99 17.25
CA LEU A 155 -4.81 10.11 15.92
C LEU A 155 -5.86 10.01 14.82
N LEU A 156 -6.83 9.08 14.93
CA LEU A 156 -7.88 8.91 13.94
C LEU A 156 -8.72 10.19 13.70
N PRO A 157 -9.29 10.86 14.74
CA PRO A 157 -9.99 12.12 14.52
C PRO A 157 -9.07 13.22 13.98
N ARG A 158 -7.82 13.31 14.45
CA ARG A 158 -6.85 14.30 13.94
C ARG A 158 -6.48 14.10 12.47
N MET A 159 -6.39 12.85 12.01
CA MET A 159 -6.22 12.55 10.58
C MET A 159 -7.42 13.05 9.76
N GLY A 160 -8.64 12.90 10.28
CA GLY A 160 -9.86 13.40 9.64
C GLY A 160 -9.88 14.92 9.54
N GLU A 161 -9.58 15.62 10.63
CA GLU A 161 -9.48 17.09 10.67
C GLU A 161 -8.40 17.61 9.71
N ALA A 162 -7.22 16.99 9.73
CA ALA A 162 -6.12 17.35 8.84
C ALA A 162 -6.49 17.14 7.35
N ALA A 163 -7.24 16.07 7.04
CA ALA A 163 -7.66 15.79 5.66
C ALA A 163 -8.64 16.85 5.15
N LEU A 164 -9.58 17.30 5.99
CA LEU A 164 -10.52 18.38 5.66
C LEU A 164 -9.80 19.73 5.50
N ALA A 165 -8.92 20.08 6.42
CA ALA A 165 -8.13 21.31 6.34
C ALA A 165 -7.26 21.36 5.06
N ALA A 166 -6.70 20.22 4.66
CA ALA A 166 -5.91 20.11 3.43
C ALA A 166 -6.76 20.24 2.15
N THR A 167 -8.06 19.96 2.19
CA THR A 167 -8.97 20.15 1.04
C THR A 167 -9.44 21.59 0.86
N ASP A 168 -9.55 22.35 1.95
CA ASP A 168 -10.01 23.75 1.91
C ASP A 168 -8.93 24.71 1.36
N GLY A 169 -7.66 24.30 1.37
CA GLY A 169 -6.50 25.05 0.86
C GLY A 169 -6.34 25.10 -0.68
N GLY A 170 -7.33 24.67 -1.47
CA GLY A 170 -7.35 24.90 -2.93
C GLY A 170 -6.60 23.89 -3.81
N THR A 171 -6.06 22.81 -3.26
CA THR A 171 -5.49 21.74 -4.09
C THR A 171 -6.60 20.84 -4.60
N ARG A 172 -7.19 21.18 -5.76
CA ARG A 172 -8.07 20.27 -6.51
C ARG A 172 -7.35 18.92 -6.64
N MET A 173 -7.94 17.86 -6.10
CA MET A 173 -7.54 16.48 -6.39
C MET A 173 -7.48 16.33 -7.91
N THR A 174 -6.29 16.25 -8.49
CA THR A 174 -6.19 15.97 -9.92
C THR A 174 -6.72 14.56 -10.12
N ALA A 175 -7.72 14.42 -10.98
CA ALA A 175 -8.37 13.13 -11.31
C ALA A 175 -7.40 12.05 -11.83
N GLN A 176 -6.11 12.40 -11.97
CA GLN A 176 -5.01 11.57 -12.42
C GLN A 176 -4.33 10.78 -11.28
N GLN A 177 -4.54 11.18 -10.02
CA GLN A 177 -3.94 10.56 -8.82
C GLN A 177 -4.97 9.87 -7.92
N ALA A 178 -6.27 10.06 -8.15
CA ALA A 178 -7.31 9.35 -7.43
C ALA A 178 -7.38 7.88 -7.89
N PRO A 179 -7.26 6.89 -6.99
CA PRO A 179 -7.46 5.50 -7.33
C PRO A 179 -8.94 5.27 -7.66
N ARG A 180 -9.24 5.07 -8.95
CA ARG A 180 -10.54 4.50 -9.38
C ARG A 180 -10.67 3.12 -8.72
N GLY A 181 -11.49 3.03 -7.68
CA GLY A 181 -11.75 1.80 -6.92
C GLY A 181 -11.73 1.94 -5.40
N ALA A 182 -11.40 3.10 -4.82
CA ALA A 182 -11.50 3.32 -3.37
C ALA A 182 -12.95 3.32 -2.84
N LEU A 183 -13.95 3.43 -3.72
CA LEU A 183 -15.37 3.46 -3.38
C LEU A 183 -16.18 2.32 -4.03
N ALA A 184 -15.55 1.25 -4.51
CA ALA A 184 -16.33 0.06 -4.86
C ALA A 184 -16.79 -0.58 -3.54
N PRO A 185 -18.10 -0.65 -3.24
CA PRO A 185 -18.58 -1.36 -2.06
C PRO A 185 -18.04 -2.80 -2.15
N GLY A 186 -17.28 -3.20 -1.14
CA GLY A 186 -16.93 -4.60 -0.97
C GLY A 186 -18.22 -5.41 -0.98
N HIS A 187 -18.25 -6.45 -1.79
CA HIS A 187 -19.25 -7.50 -1.64
C HIS A 187 -19.13 -8.03 -0.21
N VAL A 188 -20.00 -7.51 0.67
CA VAL A 188 -20.37 -8.21 1.88
C VAL A 188 -21.15 -9.42 1.38
N GLU A 189 -20.47 -10.55 1.24
CA GLU A 189 -21.16 -11.83 1.25
C GLU A 189 -21.88 -11.89 2.59
N ALA A 190 -23.18 -11.59 2.56
CA ALA A 190 -24.08 -11.85 3.66
C ALA A 190 -23.96 -13.35 3.96
N GLY A 191 -23.29 -13.67 5.06
CA GLY A 191 -23.30 -15.00 5.62
C GLY A 191 -24.75 -15.44 5.72
N ALA A 192 -25.12 -16.38 4.86
CA ALA A 192 -26.42 -17.02 4.90
C ALA A 192 -26.54 -17.71 6.27
N GLY A 193 -27.19 -17.01 7.19
CA GLY A 193 -27.58 -17.55 8.48
C GLY A 193 -28.30 -18.86 8.24
N ARG A 194 -27.72 -19.96 8.74
CA ARG A 194 -28.40 -21.23 8.85
C ARG A 194 -29.65 -21.00 9.68
N ARG A 195 -30.80 -20.85 9.02
CA ARG A 195 -32.10 -20.99 9.66
C ARG A 195 -32.18 -22.43 10.16
N GLY A 196 -32.18 -22.58 11.48
CA GLY A 196 -32.49 -23.84 12.13
C GLY A 196 -33.83 -24.36 11.62
N LYS A 197 -33.82 -25.56 11.05
CA LYS A 197 -35.05 -26.33 10.88
C LYS A 197 -35.46 -26.78 12.28
N ALA A 198 -36.55 -26.19 12.77
CA ALA A 198 -37.29 -26.74 13.90
C ALA A 198 -37.75 -28.16 13.52
N GLN A 199 -37.15 -29.17 14.14
CA GLN A 199 -37.71 -30.51 14.19
C GLN A 199 -38.87 -30.46 15.18
N GLY A 200 -40.10 -30.53 14.67
CA GLY A 200 -41.28 -30.79 15.48
C GLY A 200 -41.24 -32.21 16.02
N VAL A 201 -41.14 -32.33 17.33
CA VAL A 201 -41.39 -33.55 18.09
C VAL A 201 -42.91 -33.69 18.25
N PRO A 202 -43.55 -34.82 17.90
CA PRO A 202 -44.95 -35.05 18.26
C PRO A 202 -45.02 -35.52 19.73
N PRO A 203 -46.00 -35.06 20.54
CA PRO A 203 -46.20 -35.64 21.86
C PRO A 203 -46.87 -37.01 21.77
N ALA A 204 -46.40 -37.90 22.63
CA ALA A 204 -46.98 -39.21 22.92
C ALA A 204 -48.40 -39.05 23.51
N GLY A 205 -49.25 -40.03 23.21
CA GLY A 205 -50.69 -39.95 23.45
C GLY A 205 -51.16 -40.00 24.90
N ALA A 206 -52.43 -39.61 25.05
CA ALA A 206 -53.47 -40.19 25.90
C ALA A 206 -54.83 -39.74 25.33
#